data_AF-A0A3M7DYC7-F1
#
_entry.id   AF-A0A3M7DYC7-F1
#
_cell.length_a   1.000
_cell.length_b   1.000
_cell.length_c   1.000
_cell.angle_alpha   90.00
_cell.angle_beta   90.00
_cell.angle_gamma   90.00
#
_symmetry.space_group_name_H-M   'P 1'
#
loop_
_entity.id
_entity.type
_entity.pdbx_description
1 polymer ?
#
loop_
_entity_poly.entity_id
_entity_poly.type
_entity_poly.pdbx_seq_one_letter_code
_entity_poly.pdbx_strand_id
1 'polypeptide(L)'
;MVRWEGPAPYTQRRTESISLIMGGNAFALASAEGHPQLQTPRMTSEVYHRLKVIYTNRLRSCFPDCAKIATLTEAPEKSNYGDIDFIISFPKKPASSAPEWSALANDIGAAGFIWHGPKTASFAVPQDGSMHPELAMRYHLQSDNPQDVHGSTKTPETLYAQIDLELVEDELFDWHTFYASYGDMSSLLGHIVRNFGFTCSDRGLWLRLQELDDCKRQPISLNIADKDGTILLSHDKTQVMRFLNLDPEMYERGFATRQELFEWLGSCRLIEWEAIDIRRGNADEKRREEKRGVFKAFLNEWLPANRPSTTSSGTEANKSSDKHSSVPKDPKIASVKDAKARTKLRARRSELAQEAIAFFAKREEYANKHEALVRNVSNAITSNILKNILKQVTGKNDNKKLNEIIRAFKRFVRVHISNRQLPDKNAQKDSIAVLAGRDEGEGNTRVILEISEEGHPDTESEVGKLLKERQVTDGEGRAETKYDLLDRDAVTGWLAQNWEELKALERQKRKTATDADGRTQQSSLD
;
A
#
# COMPACT_ATOMS: atom_id res chain seq x y z
N MET A 1 -20.08 -25.38 45.95
CA MET A 1 -20.90 -24.32 45.31
C MET A 1 -20.22 -22.99 45.61
N VAL A 2 -19.29 -22.58 44.75
CA VAL A 2 -18.48 -21.36 44.90
C VAL A 2 -18.70 -20.54 43.64
N ARG A 3 -19.41 -19.42 43.78
CA ARG A 3 -19.64 -18.43 42.72
C ARG A 3 -18.40 -17.57 42.60
N TRP A 4 -17.85 -17.54 41.39
CA TRP A 4 -16.85 -16.58 40.96
C TRP A 4 -17.59 -15.31 40.49
N GLU A 5 -17.38 -14.19 41.16
CA GLU A 5 -17.86 -12.86 40.73
C GLU A 5 -16.84 -12.24 39.76
N GLY A 6 -17.27 -11.99 38.53
CA GLY A 6 -16.43 -11.37 37.50
C GLY A 6 -16.26 -9.86 37.69
N PRO A 7 -15.20 -9.25 37.13
CA PRO A 7 -14.96 -7.81 37.25
C PRO A 7 -16.00 -6.98 36.47
N ALA A 8 -16.43 -5.89 37.10
CA ALA A 8 -17.42 -4.92 36.62
C ALA A 8 -17.01 -4.21 35.30
N PRO A 9 -18.00 -3.78 34.48
CA PRO A 9 -17.75 -3.12 33.21
C PRO A 9 -17.12 -1.73 33.40
N TYR A 10 -16.04 -1.49 32.65
CA TYR A 10 -15.33 -0.21 32.55
C TYR A 10 -16.28 0.88 32.03
N THR A 11 -16.57 1.87 32.88
CA THR A 11 -17.40 3.02 32.56
C THR A 11 -16.68 3.91 31.55
N GLN A 12 -17.24 3.98 30.35
CA GLN A 12 -16.79 4.81 29.24
C GLN A 12 -17.02 6.28 29.59
N ARG A 13 -15.99 6.98 30.09
CA ARG A 13 -16.03 8.44 30.23
C ARG A 13 -16.06 9.05 28.84
N ARG A 14 -17.11 9.83 28.56
CA ARG A 14 -17.18 10.78 27.45
C ARG A 14 -15.97 11.72 27.54
N THR A 15 -14.98 11.48 26.68
CA THR A 15 -14.10 12.56 26.21
C THR A 15 -14.88 13.28 25.12
N GLU A 16 -15.33 14.49 25.44
CA GLU A 16 -15.87 15.41 24.44
C GLU A 16 -14.82 15.60 23.35
N SER A 17 -15.20 15.20 22.14
CA SER A 17 -14.38 15.23 20.95
C SER A 17 -14.06 16.67 20.59
N ILE A 18 -12.86 17.13 20.96
CA ILE A 18 -12.26 18.34 20.40
C ILE A 18 -12.12 18.11 18.89
N SER A 19 -12.88 18.90 18.14
CA SER A 19 -12.88 18.98 16.69
C SER A 19 -11.45 19.19 16.17
N LEU A 20 -10.82 18.10 15.71
CA LEU A 20 -9.55 18.10 14.97
C LEU A 20 -9.75 18.76 13.60
N ILE A 21 -9.54 20.07 13.51
CA ILE A 21 -9.37 20.80 12.25
C ILE A 21 -7.91 20.55 11.81
N MET A 22 -7.72 19.75 10.75
CA MET A 22 -6.41 19.22 10.32
C MET A 22 -5.47 20.31 9.70
N GLY A 23 -4.16 20.23 9.99
CA GLY A 23 -3.08 21.15 9.56
C GLY A 23 -2.72 22.27 10.55
N GLY A 24 -1.45 22.70 10.62
CA GLY A 24 -1.01 23.91 11.35
C GLY A 24 -0.90 23.85 12.88
N ASN A 25 -0.77 22.67 13.49
CA ASN A 25 -0.73 22.50 14.95
C ASN A 25 0.59 21.92 15.48
N ALA A 26 1.68 21.95 14.70
CA ALA A 26 2.94 21.30 15.09
C ALA A 26 3.49 21.88 16.41
N PHE A 27 3.35 23.19 16.61
CA PHE A 27 3.83 23.90 17.81
C PHE A 27 2.83 23.89 18.99
N ALA A 28 1.58 23.43 18.75
CA ALA A 28 0.55 23.37 19.79
C ALA A 28 0.85 22.33 20.89
N LEU A 29 1.68 21.33 20.59
CA LEU A 29 2.10 20.27 21.52
C LEU A 29 3.63 20.15 21.63
N ALA A 30 4.35 21.20 21.23
CA ALA A 30 5.81 21.22 21.26
C ALA A 30 6.33 22.18 22.34
N SER A 31 7.46 21.83 22.95
CA SER A 31 8.11 22.63 23.98
C SER A 31 9.62 22.69 23.79
N ALA A 32 10.22 23.79 24.27
CA ALA A 32 11.65 23.98 24.43
C ALA A 32 11.92 24.48 25.85
N GLU A 33 12.92 23.91 26.51
CA GLU A 33 13.23 24.22 27.92
C GLU A 33 13.56 25.71 28.08
N GLY A 34 12.88 26.40 29.01
CA GLY A 34 13.08 27.83 29.26
C GLY A 34 12.44 28.77 28.24
N HIS A 35 11.72 28.27 27.22
CA HIS A 35 11.08 29.09 26.19
C HIS A 35 9.55 28.97 26.21
N PRO A 36 8.82 30.07 25.93
CA PRO A 36 7.36 30.02 25.83
C PRO A 36 6.92 29.19 24.62
N GLN A 37 5.68 28.71 24.67
CA GLN A 37 5.05 28.07 23.52
C GLN A 37 4.84 29.08 22.38
N LEU A 38 5.23 28.70 21.17
CA LEU A 38 4.99 29.50 19.97
C LEU A 38 3.55 29.32 19.50
N GLN A 39 2.80 30.43 19.47
CA GLN A 39 1.41 30.43 19.03
C GLN A 39 1.34 30.53 17.51
N THR A 40 0.86 29.47 16.86
CA THR A 40 0.67 29.38 15.41
C THR A 40 -0.81 29.33 15.03
N PRO A 41 -1.59 30.42 15.22
CA PRO A 41 -3.01 30.40 14.89
C PRO A 41 -3.22 30.32 13.37
N ARG A 42 -4.43 29.90 12.97
CA ARG A 42 -4.87 29.90 11.57
C ARG A 42 -4.72 31.30 10.94
N MET A 43 -4.20 31.35 9.73
CA MET A 43 -3.98 32.57 8.95
C MET A 43 -5.19 32.91 8.07
N THR A 44 -5.39 34.22 7.84
CA THR A 44 -6.27 34.71 6.78
C THR A 44 -5.64 34.52 5.41
N SER A 45 -6.42 34.66 4.35
CA SER A 45 -5.93 34.58 2.97
C SER A 45 -4.82 35.60 2.69
N GLU A 46 -4.98 36.83 3.17
CA GLU A 46 -4.02 37.93 2.95
C GLU A 46 -2.68 37.63 3.63
N VAL A 47 -2.72 37.16 4.88
CA VAL A 47 -1.52 36.77 5.63
C VAL A 47 -0.82 35.59 4.94
N TYR A 48 -1.59 34.55 4.58
CA TYR A 48 -1.06 33.36 3.90
C TYR A 48 -0.35 33.69 2.58
N HIS A 49 -1.01 34.44 1.68
CA HIS A 49 -0.42 34.81 0.39
C HIS A 49 0.79 35.72 0.53
N ARG A 50 0.76 36.67 1.48
CA ARG A 50 1.91 37.53 1.78
C ARG A 50 3.10 36.70 2.25
N LEU A 51 2.90 35.81 3.21
CA LEU A 51 3.98 34.97 3.74
C LEU A 51 4.50 33.99 2.68
N LYS A 52 3.63 33.41 1.84
CA LYS A 52 4.06 32.60 0.68
C LYS A 52 5.11 33.33 -0.17
N VAL A 53 4.86 34.59 -0.53
CA VAL A 53 5.80 35.40 -1.32
C VAL A 53 7.11 35.64 -0.56
N ILE A 54 7.02 36.06 0.71
CA ILE A 54 8.20 36.37 1.54
C ILE A 54 9.11 35.14 1.68
N TYR A 55 8.55 34.02 2.10
CA TYR A 55 9.34 32.82 2.39
C TYR A 55 9.78 32.09 1.12
N THR A 56 9.04 32.20 0.00
CA THR A 56 9.57 31.76 -1.30
C THR A 56 10.88 32.48 -1.63
N ASN A 57 10.96 33.79 -1.41
CA ASN A 57 12.17 34.56 -1.69
C ASN A 57 13.30 34.22 -0.71
N ARG A 58 13.01 34.12 0.59
CA ARG A 58 14.02 33.73 1.59
C ARG A 58 14.59 32.34 1.32
N LEU A 59 13.72 31.36 1.03
CA LEU A 59 14.14 30.00 0.72
C LEU A 59 14.98 29.94 -0.56
N ARG A 60 14.61 30.69 -1.62
CA ARG A 60 15.45 30.79 -2.83
C ARG A 60 16.86 31.31 -2.52
N SER A 61 16.99 32.27 -1.62
CA SER A 61 18.30 32.77 -1.19
C SER A 61 19.11 31.74 -0.39
N CYS A 62 18.44 30.89 0.40
CA CYS A 62 19.08 29.83 1.18
C CYS A 62 19.50 28.63 0.34
N PHE A 63 18.86 28.43 -0.81
CA PHE A 63 19.08 27.29 -1.71
C PHE A 63 19.46 27.75 -3.12
N PRO A 64 20.62 28.42 -3.33
CA PRO A 64 21.00 28.96 -4.64
C PRO A 64 21.26 27.86 -5.69
N ASP A 65 21.70 26.68 -5.25
CA ASP A 65 21.98 25.52 -6.12
C ASP A 65 20.74 24.62 -6.34
N CYS A 66 19.60 24.95 -5.71
CA CYS A 66 18.37 24.18 -5.88
C CYS A 66 17.69 24.54 -7.20
N ALA A 67 17.31 23.52 -7.96
CA ALA A 67 16.65 23.71 -9.25
C ALA A 67 15.18 24.14 -9.10
N LYS A 68 14.48 23.67 -8.06
CA LYS A 68 13.02 23.87 -7.94
C LYS A 68 12.56 24.07 -6.50
N ILE A 69 11.79 25.14 -6.28
CA ILE A 69 11.03 25.38 -5.05
C ILE A 69 9.57 25.58 -5.45
N ALA A 70 8.66 24.85 -4.79
CA ALA A 70 7.23 24.96 -4.99
C ALA A 70 6.51 25.07 -3.65
N THR A 71 5.38 25.77 -3.64
CA THR A 71 4.40 25.64 -2.55
C THR A 71 3.30 24.70 -3.00
N LEU A 72 2.80 23.84 -2.13
CA LEU A 72 1.66 23.00 -2.49
C LEU A 72 0.44 23.85 -2.83
N THR A 73 -0.26 23.43 -3.89
CA THR A 73 -1.51 24.05 -4.30
C THR A 73 -2.60 23.59 -3.35
N GLU A 74 -3.36 24.53 -2.82
CA GLU A 74 -4.42 24.25 -1.87
C GLU A 74 -5.67 23.74 -2.56
N ALA A 75 -6.55 23.06 -1.81
CA ALA A 75 -7.89 22.78 -2.32
C ALA A 75 -8.62 24.11 -2.64
N PRO A 76 -9.37 24.20 -3.76
CA PRO A 76 -10.10 25.42 -4.10
C PRO A 76 -11.07 25.83 -2.99
N GLU A 77 -11.36 27.13 -2.89
CA GLU A 77 -12.29 27.72 -1.90
C GLU A 77 -11.85 27.59 -0.42
N LYS A 78 -10.60 27.19 -0.14
CA LYS A 78 -10.05 27.18 1.22
C LYS A 78 -10.01 28.61 1.79
N SER A 79 -10.74 28.84 2.88
CA SER A 79 -10.92 30.18 3.47
C SER A 79 -10.01 30.45 4.68
N ASN A 80 -9.34 29.44 5.22
CA ASN A 80 -8.37 29.56 6.30
C ASN A 80 -7.19 28.60 6.12
N TYR A 81 -6.02 28.97 6.66
CA TYR A 81 -4.77 28.24 6.42
C TYR A 81 -4.06 27.97 7.75
N GLY A 82 -3.60 26.74 8.00
CA GLY A 82 -2.88 26.39 9.23
C GLY A 82 -1.37 26.54 9.10
N ASP A 83 -0.89 26.21 7.92
CA ASP A 83 0.49 26.01 7.55
C ASP A 83 0.71 26.49 6.11
N ILE A 84 1.98 26.62 5.73
CA ILE A 84 2.42 26.79 4.34
C ILE A 84 3.38 25.65 4.03
N ASP A 85 2.98 24.75 3.14
CA ASP A 85 3.82 23.63 2.70
C ASP A 85 4.74 24.06 1.55
N PHE A 86 6.05 24.00 1.80
CA PHE A 86 7.10 24.19 0.81
C PHE A 86 7.77 22.86 0.48
N ILE A 87 8.00 22.66 -0.81
CA ILE A 87 8.72 21.52 -1.36
C ILE A 87 9.94 22.04 -2.09
N ILE A 88 11.10 21.51 -1.74
CA ILE A 88 12.38 21.93 -2.29
C ILE A 88 13.05 20.72 -2.92
N SER A 89 13.50 20.88 -4.16
CA SER A 89 14.25 19.84 -4.86
C SER A 89 15.65 19.74 -4.29
N PHE A 90 16.17 18.52 -4.15
CA PHE A 90 17.56 18.34 -3.76
C PHE A 90 18.23 17.26 -4.64
N PRO A 91 19.52 17.46 -4.97
CA PRO A 91 20.26 16.51 -5.78
C PRO A 91 20.62 15.27 -4.95
N LYS A 92 20.49 14.09 -5.56
CA LYS A 92 20.77 12.78 -4.94
C LYS A 92 22.25 12.48 -4.67
N LYS A 93 23.14 13.48 -4.74
CA LYS A 93 24.60 13.25 -4.64
C LYS A 93 24.97 12.64 -3.27
N PRO A 94 25.94 11.71 -3.21
CA PRO A 94 26.29 10.96 -2.00
C PRO A 94 26.88 11.81 -0.85
N ALA A 95 27.05 13.13 -1.05
CA ALA A 95 27.63 14.06 -0.07
C ALA A 95 26.74 15.28 0.24
N SER A 96 25.54 15.42 -0.37
CA SER A 96 24.60 16.46 0.07
C SER A 96 23.89 15.97 1.33
N SER A 97 24.49 16.24 2.49
CA SER A 97 23.74 16.21 3.74
C SER A 97 22.54 17.14 3.60
N ALA A 98 21.40 16.73 4.15
CA ALA A 98 20.28 17.64 4.35
C ALA A 98 20.76 18.96 4.98
N PRO A 99 20.13 20.10 4.65
CA PRO A 99 20.49 21.40 5.22
C PRO A 99 20.50 21.30 6.74
N GLU A 100 21.45 21.99 7.37
CA GLU A 100 21.45 22.15 8.81
C GLU A 100 20.21 22.96 9.19
N TRP A 101 19.18 22.27 9.70
CA TRP A 101 17.86 22.87 9.94
C TRP A 101 17.91 24.10 10.85
N SER A 102 18.86 24.16 11.78
CA SER A 102 19.06 25.33 12.66
C SER A 102 19.59 26.54 11.87
N ALA A 103 20.59 26.36 11.01
CA ALA A 103 21.10 27.43 10.15
C ALA A 103 19.99 27.96 9.24
N LEU A 104 19.25 27.05 8.58
CA LEU A 104 18.11 27.42 7.73
C LEU A 104 17.03 28.18 8.51
N ALA A 105 16.70 27.74 9.73
CA ALA A 105 15.72 28.42 10.57
C ALA A 105 16.12 29.88 10.84
N ASN A 106 17.40 30.13 11.11
CA ASN A 106 17.93 31.48 11.30
C ASN A 106 17.88 32.30 10.00
N ASP A 107 18.31 31.72 8.88
CA ASP A 107 18.39 32.40 7.58
C ASP A 107 17.00 32.82 7.06
N ILE A 108 15.96 32.05 7.36
CA ILE A 108 14.58 32.43 7.03
C ILE A 108 13.91 33.32 8.09
N GLY A 109 14.56 33.54 9.25
CA GLY A 109 14.06 34.38 10.33
C GLY A 109 12.98 33.73 11.20
N ALA A 110 13.05 32.42 11.40
CA ALA A 110 12.14 31.67 12.27
C ALA A 110 12.45 31.94 13.75
N ALA A 111 11.41 31.92 14.60
CA ALA A 111 11.57 31.94 16.05
C ALA A 111 11.88 30.55 16.62
N GLY A 112 11.42 29.51 15.95
CA GLY A 112 11.73 28.14 16.32
C GLY A 112 11.41 27.14 15.24
N PHE A 113 11.90 25.92 15.42
CA PHE A 113 11.73 24.83 14.47
C PHE A 113 11.54 23.48 15.16
N ILE A 114 10.83 22.57 14.50
CA ILE A 114 10.65 21.17 14.89
C ILE A 114 11.30 20.31 13.82
N TRP A 115 12.22 19.44 14.23
CA TRP A 115 12.89 18.52 13.33
C TRP A 115 12.19 17.16 13.33
N HIS A 116 11.49 16.84 12.24
CA HIS A 116 10.74 15.58 12.08
C HIS A 116 11.57 14.45 11.50
N GLY A 117 12.55 14.77 10.65
CA GLY A 117 13.44 13.77 10.06
C GLY A 117 14.45 14.38 9.10
N PRO A 118 15.28 13.57 8.43
CA PRO A 118 16.36 14.07 7.58
C PRO A 118 15.90 14.99 6.45
N LYS A 119 14.65 14.88 5.99
CA LYS A 119 14.12 15.63 4.84
C LYS A 119 12.93 16.53 5.19
N THR A 120 12.57 16.67 6.47
CA THR A 120 11.34 17.36 6.85
C THR A 120 11.48 18.11 8.16
N ALA A 121 11.05 19.37 8.18
CA ALA A 121 11.03 20.22 9.35
C ALA A 121 9.85 21.20 9.30
N SER A 122 9.37 21.61 10.47
CA SER A 122 8.38 22.69 10.62
C SER A 122 9.04 23.90 11.26
N PHE A 123 8.69 25.10 10.82
CA PHE A 123 9.22 26.37 11.33
C PHE A 123 8.07 27.25 11.81
N ALA A 124 8.28 27.95 12.93
CA ALA A 124 7.40 28.99 13.42
C ALA A 124 8.02 30.34 13.07
N VAL A 125 7.34 31.10 12.22
CA VAL A 125 7.88 32.34 11.65
C VAL A 125 6.94 33.52 11.91
N PRO A 126 7.43 34.77 12.10
CA PRO A 126 6.54 35.90 12.41
C PRO A 126 5.45 36.12 11.35
N GLN A 127 4.19 36.28 11.77
CA GLN A 127 3.06 36.47 10.82
C GLN A 127 3.12 37.82 10.08
N ASP A 128 3.79 38.82 10.63
CA ASP A 128 4.02 40.09 9.97
C ASP A 128 5.06 39.99 8.83
N GLY A 129 5.78 38.86 8.74
CA GLY A 129 6.82 38.63 7.76
C GLY A 129 8.17 39.24 8.13
N SER A 130 8.35 39.75 9.35
CA SER A 130 9.65 40.18 9.86
C SER A 130 10.62 39.01 10.05
N MET A 131 11.87 39.30 10.39
CA MET A 131 12.85 38.30 10.85
C MET A 131 12.78 38.27 12.37
N HIS A 132 12.69 37.09 12.97
CA HIS A 132 12.82 36.99 14.42
C HIS A 132 14.21 37.47 14.86
N PRO A 133 14.33 38.33 15.90
CA PRO A 133 15.59 38.98 16.26
C PRO A 133 16.58 38.03 16.97
N GLU A 134 16.07 36.97 17.60
CA GLU A 134 16.88 35.96 18.29
C GLU A 134 17.04 34.71 17.44
N LEU A 135 18.08 33.92 17.75
CA LEU A 135 18.33 32.64 17.10
C LEU A 135 17.16 31.68 17.28
N ALA A 136 16.85 30.94 16.22
CA ALA A 136 15.74 30.01 16.18
C ALA A 136 15.95 28.85 17.16
N MET A 137 14.98 28.64 18.05
CA MET A 137 15.03 27.57 19.04
C MET A 137 14.44 26.26 18.53
N ARG A 138 15.08 25.14 18.90
CA ARG A 138 14.58 23.81 18.60
C ARG A 138 13.49 23.41 19.59
N TYR A 139 12.31 23.09 19.07
CA TYR A 139 11.18 22.53 19.83
C TYR A 139 11.10 21.01 19.65
N HIS A 140 10.66 20.33 20.71
CA HIS A 140 10.43 18.88 20.72
C HIS A 140 8.95 18.57 20.93
N LEU A 141 8.40 17.63 20.16
CA LEU A 141 7.04 17.13 20.39
C LEU A 141 6.97 16.42 21.75
N GLN A 142 6.00 16.80 22.58
CA GLN A 142 5.77 16.11 23.85
C GLN A 142 5.14 14.74 23.60
N SER A 143 5.72 13.68 24.18
CA SER A 143 5.10 12.35 24.20
C SER A 143 4.11 12.28 25.37
N ASP A 144 2.81 12.36 25.08
CA ASP A 144 1.64 12.00 25.93
C ASP A 144 1.88 11.91 27.46
N ASN A 145 2.41 12.98 28.08
CA ASN A 145 2.40 13.13 29.52
C ASN A 145 2.05 14.60 29.81
N PRO A 146 0.77 14.89 30.12
CA PRO A 146 0.34 16.23 30.45
C PRO A 146 0.80 16.54 31.87
N GLN A 147 2.07 16.93 32.03
CA GLN A 147 2.49 17.68 33.22
C GLN A 147 2.32 19.16 32.93
N ASP A 148 1.28 19.72 33.56
CA ASP A 148 1.08 21.12 33.93
C ASP A 148 1.82 22.16 33.08
N VAL A 149 1.26 22.44 31.89
CA VAL A 149 1.53 23.71 31.22
C VAL A 149 0.79 24.80 31.99
N HIS A 150 1.51 25.51 32.87
CA HIS A 150 1.03 26.77 33.43
C HIS A 150 0.70 27.71 32.27
N GLY A 151 -0.59 27.86 31.97
CA GLY A 151 -1.10 28.85 31.03
C GLY A 151 -0.72 30.24 31.51
N SER A 152 0.31 30.83 30.90
CA SER A 152 0.56 32.26 31.02
C SER A 152 -0.58 32.98 30.32
N THR A 153 -1.40 33.69 31.10
CA THR A 153 -2.53 34.52 30.64
C THR A 153 -2.08 35.84 29.99
N LYS A 154 -0.86 35.90 29.44
CA LYS A 154 -0.43 37.03 28.62
C LYS A 154 -0.80 36.77 27.18
N THR A 155 -1.56 37.70 26.59
CA THR A 155 -1.69 37.79 25.13
C THR A 155 -0.30 37.78 24.51
N PRO A 156 0.01 36.88 23.57
CA PRO A 156 1.32 36.82 22.94
C PRO A 156 1.63 38.17 22.29
N GLU A 157 2.83 38.72 22.52
CA GLU A 157 3.28 39.93 21.81
C GLU A 157 3.49 39.67 20.32
N THR A 158 3.69 38.41 19.92
CA THR A 158 3.94 38.02 18.53
C THR A 158 3.18 36.74 18.17
N LEU A 159 2.49 36.77 17.03
CA LEU A 159 1.87 35.60 16.42
C LEU A 159 2.80 35.01 15.36
N TYR A 160 2.82 33.68 15.28
CA TYR A 160 3.64 32.95 14.33
C TYR A 160 2.77 32.23 13.28
N ALA A 161 3.32 31.99 12.10
CA ALA A 161 2.80 31.09 11.10
C ALA A 161 3.63 29.81 11.10
N GLN A 162 3.00 28.67 10.86
CA GLN A 162 3.71 27.43 10.61
C GLN A 162 4.11 27.36 9.14
N ILE A 163 5.38 27.05 8.88
CA ILE A 163 5.91 26.68 7.57
C ILE A 163 6.39 25.25 7.66
N ASP A 164 5.84 24.38 6.83
CA ASP A 164 6.29 22.99 6.71
C ASP A 164 7.16 22.88 5.46
N LEU A 165 8.34 22.29 5.60
CA LEU A 165 9.32 22.18 4.54
C LEU A 165 9.71 20.72 4.35
N GLU A 166 9.58 20.25 3.10
CA GLU A 166 9.97 18.92 2.68
C GLU A 166 11.01 18.96 1.56
N LEU A 167 12.05 18.15 1.69
CA LEU A 167 13.08 17.95 0.68
C LEU A 167 12.76 16.72 -0.15
N VAL A 168 12.65 16.90 -1.47
CA VAL A 168 12.31 15.85 -2.42
C VAL A 168 13.41 15.72 -3.48
N GLU A 169 13.73 14.47 -3.86
CA GLU A 169 14.75 14.21 -4.87
C GLU A 169 14.36 14.91 -6.19
N ASP A 170 15.33 15.52 -6.89
CA ASP A 170 15.06 16.28 -8.13
C ASP A 170 14.21 15.49 -9.15
N GLU A 171 14.45 14.19 -9.27
CA GLU A 171 13.74 13.26 -10.16
C GLU A 171 12.27 13.04 -9.77
N LEU A 172 11.94 13.19 -8.48
CA LEU A 172 10.59 12.96 -7.93
C LEU A 172 9.83 14.26 -7.68
N PHE A 173 10.47 15.41 -7.82
CA PHE A 173 9.89 16.71 -7.44
C PHE A 173 8.53 16.97 -8.11
N ASP A 174 8.46 16.84 -9.44
CA ASP A 174 7.23 17.16 -10.18
C ASP A 174 6.09 16.19 -9.83
N TRP A 175 6.41 14.92 -9.60
CA TRP A 175 5.46 13.90 -9.15
C TRP A 175 4.94 14.21 -7.76
N HIS A 176 5.84 14.53 -6.83
CA HIS A 176 5.50 14.71 -5.43
C HIS A 176 4.67 15.98 -5.24
N THR A 177 5.01 17.08 -5.94
CA THR A 177 4.16 18.27 -5.99
C THR A 177 2.78 17.96 -6.56
N PHE A 178 2.67 17.14 -7.61
CA PHE A 178 1.39 16.67 -8.12
C PHE A 178 0.61 15.86 -7.07
N TYR A 179 1.25 14.87 -6.46
CA TYR A 179 0.65 13.95 -5.50
C TYR A 179 0.15 14.63 -4.23
N ALA A 180 0.91 15.61 -3.71
CA ALA A 180 0.59 16.28 -2.46
C ALA A 180 -0.28 17.54 -2.63
N SER A 181 -0.52 18.01 -3.85
CA SER A 181 -1.37 19.18 -4.12
C SER A 181 -2.88 18.86 -4.00
N TYR A 182 -3.67 19.92 -3.87
CA TYR A 182 -5.12 19.90 -3.73
C TYR A 182 -5.63 19.13 -2.49
N GLY A 183 -4.81 19.09 -1.43
CA GLY A 183 -5.15 18.48 -0.15
C GLY A 183 -5.33 16.96 -0.26
N ASP A 184 -6.57 16.48 -0.20
CA ASP A 184 -6.89 15.04 -0.18
C ASP A 184 -6.92 14.38 -1.58
N MET A 185 -6.45 15.06 -2.64
CA MET A 185 -6.52 14.56 -4.02
C MET A 185 -5.83 13.20 -4.20
N SER A 186 -4.62 13.02 -3.67
CA SER A 186 -3.92 11.72 -3.72
C SER A 186 -4.70 10.61 -3.03
N SER A 187 -5.37 10.93 -1.93
CA SER A 187 -6.19 9.98 -1.19
C SER A 187 -7.44 9.60 -1.97
N LEU A 188 -8.07 10.55 -2.67
CA LEU A 188 -9.18 10.31 -3.59
C LEU A 188 -8.75 9.45 -4.78
N LEU A 189 -7.62 9.79 -5.41
CA LEU A 189 -7.09 9.03 -6.53
C LEU A 189 -6.71 7.60 -6.09
N GLY A 190 -6.02 7.47 -4.96
CA GLY A 190 -5.75 6.18 -4.32
C GLY A 190 -7.03 5.40 -4.01
N HIS A 191 -8.14 6.09 -3.71
CA HIS A 191 -9.43 5.43 -3.52
C HIS A 191 -9.98 4.84 -4.82
N ILE A 192 -9.97 5.63 -5.90
CA ILE A 192 -10.47 5.26 -7.23
C ILE A 192 -9.68 4.07 -7.80
N VAL A 193 -8.35 4.11 -7.76
CA VAL A 193 -7.53 3.18 -8.54
C VAL A 193 -7.29 1.82 -7.86
N ARG A 194 -7.49 1.72 -6.54
CA ARG A 194 -7.05 0.56 -5.73
C ARG A 194 -7.73 -0.76 -6.09
N ASN A 195 -9.02 -0.73 -6.43
CA ASN A 195 -9.81 -1.92 -6.76
C ASN A 195 -9.38 -2.55 -8.08
N PHE A 196 -8.78 -1.76 -8.96
CA PHE A 196 -8.23 -2.19 -10.25
C PHE A 196 -6.76 -2.58 -10.17
N GLY A 197 -6.22 -2.76 -8.95
CA GLY A 197 -4.85 -3.22 -8.77
C GLY A 197 -3.79 -2.14 -8.88
N PHE A 198 -4.16 -0.86 -8.94
CA PHE A 198 -3.17 0.20 -8.92
C PHE A 198 -2.95 0.72 -7.51
N THR A 199 -1.84 1.42 -7.29
CA THR A 199 -1.55 2.16 -6.06
C THR A 199 -0.84 3.44 -6.43
N CYS A 200 -1.43 4.57 -6.07
CA CYS A 200 -0.79 5.88 -6.19
C CYS A 200 -0.06 6.16 -4.87
N SER A 201 1.25 6.41 -4.92
CA SER A 201 2.04 6.81 -3.76
C SER A 201 2.83 8.08 -4.06
N ASP A 202 3.47 8.63 -3.04
CA ASP A 202 4.51 9.68 -3.09
C ASP A 202 5.66 9.41 -4.09
N ARG A 203 5.78 8.19 -4.64
CA ARG A 203 6.86 7.78 -5.57
C ARG A 203 6.40 7.43 -6.97
N GLY A 204 5.09 7.36 -7.21
CA GLY A 204 4.56 7.05 -8.53
C GLY A 204 3.25 6.29 -8.50
N LEU A 205 2.81 5.93 -9.70
CA LEU A 205 1.74 4.96 -9.91
C LEU A 205 2.35 3.55 -10.00
N TRP A 206 1.81 2.64 -9.21
CA TRP A 206 2.24 1.24 -9.14
C TRP A 206 1.14 0.31 -9.63
N LEU A 207 1.52 -0.75 -10.36
CA LEU A 207 0.69 -1.91 -10.61
C LEU A 207 0.96 -2.97 -9.55
N ARG A 208 -0.09 -3.45 -8.90
CA ARG A 208 -0.09 -4.56 -7.95
C ARG A 208 -0.58 -5.81 -8.66
N LEU A 209 0.22 -6.87 -8.63
CA LEU A 209 -0.12 -8.14 -9.25
C LEU A 209 -1.30 -8.79 -8.52
N GLN A 210 -2.14 -9.52 -9.28
CA GLN A 210 -3.34 -10.17 -8.73
C GLN A 210 -2.95 -11.28 -7.75
N GLU A 211 -1.86 -11.97 -8.04
CA GLU A 211 -1.29 -13.06 -7.24
C GLU A 211 -0.91 -12.57 -5.84
N LEU A 212 -0.40 -11.34 -5.72
CA LEU A 212 -0.08 -10.73 -4.42
C LEU A 212 -1.35 -10.52 -3.57
N ASP A 213 -2.44 -10.08 -4.19
CA ASP A 213 -3.72 -9.89 -3.50
C ASP A 213 -4.33 -11.22 -3.06
N ASP A 214 -4.23 -12.25 -3.90
CA ASP A 214 -4.74 -13.59 -3.58
C ASP A 214 -3.93 -14.26 -2.47
N CYS A 215 -2.63 -14.04 -2.41
CA CYS A 215 -1.78 -14.56 -1.34
C CYS A 215 -2.04 -13.93 0.02
N LYS A 216 -2.52 -12.69 0.07
CA LYS A 216 -2.83 -12.01 1.34
C LYS A 216 -4.20 -12.40 1.90
N ARG A 217 -5.06 -13.02 1.09
CA ARG A 217 -6.41 -13.43 1.49
C ARG A 217 -6.41 -14.85 2.07
N GLN A 218 -7.35 -15.10 2.98
CA GLN A 218 -7.66 -16.45 3.43
C GLN A 218 -8.23 -17.26 2.25
N PRO A 219 -7.93 -18.57 2.17
CA PRO A 219 -7.26 -19.41 3.19
C PRO A 219 -5.73 -19.45 3.10
N ILE A 220 -5.11 -18.79 2.10
CA ILE A 220 -3.70 -19.00 1.75
C ILE A 220 -2.75 -18.09 2.56
N SER A 221 -3.20 -16.89 2.95
CA SER A 221 -2.50 -15.89 3.79
C SER A 221 -0.99 -16.13 3.98
N LEU A 222 -0.23 -15.88 2.92
CA LEU A 222 1.23 -15.98 2.87
C LEU A 222 1.87 -14.63 3.21
N ASN A 223 3.04 -14.69 3.84
CA ASN A 223 3.85 -13.51 4.13
C ASN A 223 4.77 -13.17 2.94
N ILE A 224 4.20 -12.61 1.88
CA ILE A 224 4.94 -12.11 0.71
C ILE A 224 5.05 -10.59 0.82
N ALA A 225 6.25 -10.04 0.64
CA ALA A 225 6.47 -8.61 0.72
C ALA A 225 5.85 -7.89 -0.49
N ASP A 226 5.22 -6.73 -0.25
CA ASP A 226 4.52 -5.97 -1.28
C ASP A 226 5.40 -5.67 -2.50
N LYS A 227 6.67 -5.33 -2.26
CA LYS A 227 7.65 -5.03 -3.31
C LYS A 227 7.88 -6.17 -4.31
N ASP A 228 7.61 -7.41 -3.90
CA ASP A 228 7.80 -8.60 -4.73
C ASP A 228 6.62 -8.79 -5.71
N GLY A 229 5.47 -8.16 -5.44
CA GLY A 229 4.28 -8.20 -6.28
C GLY A 229 3.78 -6.83 -6.73
N THR A 230 4.65 -5.82 -6.76
CA THR A 230 4.36 -4.50 -7.32
C THR A 230 5.39 -4.05 -8.35
N ILE A 231 4.93 -3.29 -9.34
CA ILE A 231 5.74 -2.73 -10.43
C ILE A 231 5.49 -1.23 -10.47
N LEU A 232 6.55 -0.42 -10.48
CA LEU A 232 6.43 1.02 -10.70
C LEU A 232 6.11 1.25 -12.17
N LEU A 233 4.95 1.80 -12.46
CA LEU A 233 4.55 2.13 -13.84
C LEU A 233 5.22 3.42 -14.29
N SER A 234 5.05 4.49 -13.53
CA SER A 234 5.64 5.81 -13.82
C SER A 234 5.57 6.74 -12.63
N HIS A 235 6.53 7.67 -12.55
CA HIS A 235 6.46 8.89 -11.73
C HIS A 235 6.28 10.14 -12.60
N ASP A 236 6.09 10.01 -13.90
CA ASP A 236 5.73 11.14 -14.77
C ASP A 236 4.24 11.46 -14.59
N LYS A 237 3.94 12.60 -13.94
CA LYS A 237 2.56 13.03 -13.67
C LYS A 237 1.73 13.15 -14.95
N THR A 238 2.31 13.58 -16.07
CA THR A 238 1.61 13.77 -17.33
C THR A 238 1.26 12.42 -17.96
N GLN A 239 2.18 11.47 -17.96
CA GLN A 239 1.90 10.11 -18.43
C GLN A 239 0.84 9.42 -17.57
N VAL A 240 0.92 9.57 -16.25
CA VAL A 240 -0.07 9.00 -15.33
C VAL A 240 -1.45 9.63 -15.52
N MET A 241 -1.54 10.97 -15.62
CA MET A 241 -2.80 11.66 -15.90
C MET A 241 -3.42 11.18 -17.22
N ARG A 242 -2.63 11.09 -18.30
CA ARG A 242 -3.09 10.56 -19.59
C ARG A 242 -3.59 9.12 -19.49
N PHE A 243 -2.86 8.25 -18.79
CA PHE A 243 -3.32 6.87 -18.55
C PHE A 243 -4.63 6.83 -17.78
N LEU A 244 -4.87 7.74 -16.85
CA LEU A 244 -6.10 7.80 -16.05
C LEU A 244 -7.24 8.54 -16.76
N ASN A 245 -7.02 9.06 -17.97
CA ASN A 245 -7.94 9.96 -18.68
C ASN A 245 -8.22 11.26 -17.92
N LEU A 246 -7.21 11.78 -17.22
CA LEU A 246 -7.22 13.08 -16.57
C LEU A 246 -6.47 14.07 -17.46
N ASP A 247 -7.05 15.26 -17.66
CA ASP A 247 -6.47 16.30 -18.52
C ASP A 247 -5.27 16.98 -17.84
N PRO A 248 -4.03 16.82 -18.35
CA PRO A 248 -2.85 17.47 -17.78
C PRO A 248 -2.88 19.00 -17.89
N GLU A 249 -3.44 19.55 -18.97
CA GLU A 249 -3.46 21.00 -19.21
C GLU A 249 -4.43 21.68 -18.24
N MET A 250 -5.57 21.04 -17.98
CA MET A 250 -6.50 21.49 -16.95
C MET A 250 -5.86 21.48 -15.55
N TYR A 251 -5.07 20.44 -15.24
CA TYR A 251 -4.33 20.37 -13.98
C TYR A 251 -3.30 21.49 -13.85
N GLU A 252 -2.48 21.73 -14.89
CA GLU A 252 -1.45 22.79 -14.85
C GLU A 252 -2.05 24.20 -14.79
N ARG A 253 -3.23 24.42 -15.41
CA ARG A 253 -3.98 25.68 -15.27
C ARG A 253 -4.54 25.87 -13.86
N GLY A 254 -4.80 24.77 -13.16
CA GLY A 254 -5.43 24.74 -11.86
C GLY A 254 -6.95 24.91 -11.90
N PHE A 255 -7.57 24.78 -10.72
CA PHE A 255 -9.02 24.79 -10.52
C PHE A 255 -9.43 26.01 -9.70
N ALA A 256 -10.39 26.79 -10.19
CA ALA A 256 -10.93 27.94 -9.49
C ALA A 256 -11.94 27.52 -8.40
N THR A 257 -12.67 26.44 -8.64
CA THR A 257 -13.73 25.95 -7.76
C THR A 257 -13.53 24.48 -7.40
N ARG A 258 -14.14 24.04 -6.29
CA ARG A 258 -14.14 22.61 -5.93
C ARG A 258 -14.88 21.77 -6.96
N GLN A 259 -15.90 22.33 -7.59
CA GLN A 259 -16.65 21.68 -8.66
C GLN A 259 -15.75 21.35 -9.85
N GLU A 260 -14.92 22.28 -10.31
CA GLU A 260 -13.97 22.02 -11.42
C GLU A 260 -12.98 20.91 -11.08
N LEU A 261 -12.44 20.90 -9.85
CA LEU A 261 -11.58 19.81 -9.37
C LEU A 261 -12.31 18.46 -9.39
N PHE A 262 -13.58 18.44 -8.98
CA PHE A 262 -14.39 17.23 -8.94
C PHE A 262 -14.78 16.76 -10.34
N GLU A 263 -15.10 17.65 -11.27
CA GLU A 263 -15.34 17.31 -12.68
C GLU A 263 -14.10 16.71 -13.32
N TRP A 264 -12.93 17.30 -13.08
CA TRP A 264 -11.67 16.76 -13.54
C TRP A 264 -11.38 15.38 -12.95
N LEU A 265 -11.47 15.20 -11.62
CA LEU A 265 -11.33 13.88 -10.99
C LEU A 265 -12.38 12.88 -11.51
N GLY A 266 -13.60 13.35 -11.73
CA GLY A 266 -14.75 12.60 -12.25
C GLY A 266 -14.56 12.07 -13.67
N SER A 267 -13.67 12.68 -14.45
CA SER A 267 -13.30 12.21 -15.79
C SER A 267 -12.37 10.99 -15.79
N CYS A 268 -11.87 10.59 -14.61
CA CYS A 268 -11.02 9.43 -14.45
C CYS A 268 -11.71 8.18 -14.97
N ARG A 269 -11.08 7.49 -15.93
CA ARG A 269 -11.64 6.30 -16.59
C ARG A 269 -11.84 5.09 -15.67
N LEU A 270 -11.29 5.16 -14.45
CA LEU A 270 -11.38 4.11 -13.43
C LEU A 270 -12.52 4.36 -12.42
N ILE A 271 -13.36 5.37 -12.63
CA ILE A 271 -14.58 5.56 -11.85
C ILE A 271 -15.65 4.59 -12.37
N GLU A 272 -15.71 3.41 -11.74
CA GLU A 272 -16.80 2.45 -11.94
C GLU A 272 -17.64 2.32 -10.66
N TRP A 273 -18.94 2.58 -10.78
CA TRP A 273 -19.87 2.64 -9.65
C TRP A 273 -19.90 1.35 -8.83
N GLU A 274 -19.86 0.19 -9.47
CA GLU A 274 -19.83 -1.10 -8.78
C GLU A 274 -18.56 -1.27 -7.93
N ALA A 275 -17.42 -0.81 -8.42
CA ALA A 275 -16.16 -0.87 -7.68
C ALA A 275 -16.19 0.08 -6.47
N ILE A 276 -16.76 1.27 -6.63
CA ILE A 276 -16.90 2.26 -5.56
C ILE A 276 -17.87 1.76 -4.47
N ASP A 277 -19.02 1.19 -4.87
CA ASP A 277 -20.04 0.68 -3.95
C ASP A 277 -19.52 -0.51 -3.11
N ILE A 278 -18.70 -1.40 -3.68
CA ILE A 278 -18.08 -2.53 -2.95
C ILE A 278 -17.22 -2.04 -1.77
N ARG A 279 -16.49 -0.93 -1.95
CA ARG A 279 -15.53 -0.44 -0.95
C ARG A 279 -16.20 0.32 0.19
N ARG A 280 -17.31 1.01 -0.10
CA ARG A 280 -18.15 1.72 0.88
C ARG A 280 -18.78 0.83 1.95
N GLY A 281 -18.77 -0.49 1.75
CA GLY A 281 -19.20 -1.46 2.75
C GLY A 281 -18.22 -1.67 3.92
N ASN A 282 -17.01 -1.08 3.87
CA ASN A 282 -15.99 -1.26 4.90
C ASN A 282 -16.07 -0.18 6.01
N ALA A 283 -16.43 -0.58 7.23
CA ALA A 283 -16.66 0.32 8.36
C ALA A 283 -15.40 1.09 8.81
N ASP A 284 -14.21 0.49 8.69
CA ASP A 284 -12.93 1.13 9.06
C ASP A 284 -12.51 2.21 8.06
N GLU A 285 -12.95 2.06 6.81
CA GLU A 285 -12.76 3.06 5.77
C GLU A 285 -13.69 4.24 6.06
N LYS A 286 -14.98 3.99 6.23
CA LYS A 286 -16.00 5.01 6.55
C LYS A 286 -15.60 5.95 7.71
N ARG A 287 -15.02 5.42 8.80
CA ARG A 287 -14.54 6.21 9.94
C ARG A 287 -13.36 7.15 9.59
N ARG A 288 -12.51 6.77 8.64
CA ARG A 288 -11.41 7.61 8.13
C ARG A 288 -11.91 8.68 7.14
N GLU A 289 -12.96 8.37 6.38
CA GLU A 289 -13.58 9.26 5.39
C GLU A 289 -14.34 10.42 6.03
N GLU A 290 -14.99 10.19 7.17
CA GLU A 290 -15.80 11.22 7.87
C GLU A 290 -14.99 12.44 8.33
N LYS A 291 -13.67 12.30 8.50
CA LYS A 291 -12.77 13.36 8.99
C LYS A 291 -12.18 14.25 7.89
N ARG A 292 -12.45 13.95 6.60
CA ARG A 292 -11.79 14.59 5.45
C ARG A 292 -12.80 15.32 4.57
N GLY A 293 -12.76 16.65 4.58
CA GLY A 293 -13.79 17.50 3.95
C GLY A 293 -13.91 17.33 2.43
N VAL A 294 -12.79 17.43 1.70
CA VAL A 294 -12.77 17.27 0.24
C VAL A 294 -13.10 15.84 -0.16
N PHE A 295 -12.56 14.87 0.57
CA PHE A 295 -12.80 13.46 0.34
C PHE A 295 -14.30 13.09 0.46
N LYS A 296 -14.93 13.52 1.56
CA LYS A 296 -16.36 13.31 1.80
C LYS A 296 -17.20 13.99 0.72
N ALA A 297 -16.92 15.24 0.39
CA ALA A 297 -17.68 15.97 -0.63
C ALA A 297 -17.62 15.28 -2.00
N PHE A 298 -16.44 14.80 -2.43
CA PHE A 298 -16.33 14.11 -3.71
C PHE A 298 -17.03 12.74 -3.69
N LEU A 299 -16.62 11.83 -2.79
CA LEU A 299 -17.15 10.46 -2.84
C LEU A 299 -18.60 10.39 -2.39
N ASN A 300 -18.99 11.10 -1.32
CA ASN A 300 -20.30 10.95 -0.67
C ASN A 300 -21.40 11.86 -1.19
N GLU A 301 -21.04 12.93 -1.91
CA GLU A 301 -22.02 13.91 -2.41
C GLU A 301 -21.93 14.00 -3.93
N TRP A 302 -20.79 14.43 -4.48
CA TRP A 302 -20.62 14.69 -5.90
C TRP A 302 -20.78 13.44 -6.76
N LEU A 303 -20.07 12.35 -6.45
CA LEU A 303 -20.18 11.11 -7.21
C LEU A 303 -21.64 10.60 -7.28
N PRO A 304 -22.34 10.31 -6.17
CA PRO A 304 -23.73 9.89 -6.22
C PRO A 304 -24.66 10.81 -7.03
N ALA A 305 -24.47 12.13 -6.93
CA ALA A 305 -25.27 13.11 -7.67
C ALA A 305 -25.00 13.08 -9.19
N ASN A 306 -23.79 12.69 -9.60
CA ASN A 306 -23.37 12.60 -11.01
C ASN A 306 -23.41 11.16 -11.56
N ARG A 307 -24.09 10.24 -10.86
CA ARG A 307 -24.31 8.88 -11.36
C ARG A 307 -25.20 8.96 -12.61
N PRO A 308 -24.80 8.36 -13.75
CA PRO A 308 -25.66 8.30 -14.93
C PRO A 308 -27.01 7.69 -14.55
N SER A 309 -28.09 8.44 -14.77
CA SER A 309 -29.44 7.93 -14.55
C SER A 309 -29.61 6.71 -15.45
N THR A 310 -29.91 5.54 -14.88
CA THR A 310 -30.28 4.38 -15.68
C THR A 310 -31.64 4.66 -16.31
N THR A 311 -31.66 5.29 -17.47
CA THR A 311 -32.90 5.64 -18.18
C THR A 311 -33.29 4.52 -19.15
N SER A 312 -34.39 3.85 -18.79
CA SER A 312 -35.43 3.22 -19.62
C SER A 312 -35.09 2.10 -20.62
N SER A 313 -35.50 0.89 -20.25
CA SER A 313 -36.25 0.00 -21.15
C SER A 313 -37.64 -0.21 -20.52
N GLY A 314 -38.67 0.33 -21.19
CA GLY A 314 -40.07 -0.13 -21.16
C GLY A 314 -40.90 -0.03 -19.87
N THR A 315 -41.80 0.96 -19.83
CA THR A 315 -43.25 0.88 -19.49
C THR A 315 -43.63 -0.02 -18.30
N GLU A 316 -44.10 0.47 -17.16
CA GLU A 316 -45.35 1.21 -16.96
C GLU A 316 -45.26 2.13 -15.74
N ALA A 317 -45.97 3.27 -15.84
CA ALA A 317 -46.19 4.18 -14.75
C ALA A 317 -47.01 3.51 -13.65
N ASN A 318 -46.47 3.44 -12.43
CA ASN A 318 -47.30 3.44 -11.24
C ASN A 318 -46.70 4.38 -10.21
N LYS A 319 -47.44 5.45 -9.93
CA LYS A 319 -47.23 6.33 -8.78
C LYS A 319 -47.40 5.50 -7.51
N SER A 320 -46.34 5.30 -6.74
CA SER A 320 -46.46 5.19 -5.29
C SER A 320 -45.29 5.95 -4.65
N SER A 321 -45.68 6.93 -3.85
CA SER A 321 -44.84 7.49 -2.80
C SER A 321 -44.68 6.41 -1.74
N ASP A 322 -43.47 5.89 -1.52
CA ASP A 322 -43.21 5.10 -0.31
C ASP A 322 -41.89 5.49 0.35
N LYS A 323 -42.08 6.02 1.57
CA LYS A 323 -41.11 6.12 2.65
C LYS A 323 -40.56 4.73 2.98
N HIS A 324 -39.33 4.70 3.50
CA HIS A 324 -38.77 3.64 4.34
C HIS A 324 -39.47 2.27 4.27
N SER A 325 -38.96 1.37 3.42
CA SER A 325 -39.23 -0.06 3.58
C SER A 325 -37.96 -0.80 3.94
N SER A 326 -37.86 -1.14 5.22
CA SER A 326 -36.92 -2.08 5.81
C SER A 326 -37.36 -3.51 5.48
N VAL A 327 -37.05 -3.98 4.27
CA VAL A 327 -37.13 -5.41 3.93
C VAL A 327 -35.72 -6.00 4.06
N PRO A 328 -35.50 -7.07 4.84
CA PRO A 328 -34.21 -7.75 4.88
C PRO A 328 -33.89 -8.27 3.48
N LYS A 329 -32.81 -7.77 2.85
CA LYS A 329 -32.29 -8.36 1.63
C LYS A 329 -31.93 -9.82 1.93
N ASP A 330 -32.53 -10.75 1.20
CA ASP A 330 -32.25 -12.17 1.34
C ASP A 330 -30.73 -12.42 1.18
N PRO A 331 -30.02 -12.91 2.21
CA PRO A 331 -28.56 -12.95 2.24
C PRO A 331 -27.96 -13.78 1.09
N LYS A 332 -28.70 -14.74 0.54
CA LYS A 332 -28.28 -15.53 -0.63
C LYS A 332 -28.26 -14.70 -1.91
N ILE A 333 -29.26 -13.83 -2.13
CA ILE A 333 -29.34 -12.98 -3.33
C ILE A 333 -28.27 -11.89 -3.29
N ALA A 334 -27.98 -11.33 -2.12
CA ALA A 334 -26.88 -10.39 -1.92
C ALA A 334 -25.50 -11.05 -2.17
N SER A 335 -25.29 -12.26 -1.65
CA SER A 335 -24.06 -13.04 -1.82
C SER A 335 -23.73 -13.37 -3.29
N VAL A 336 -24.74 -13.78 -4.08
CA VAL A 336 -24.56 -14.10 -5.50
C VAL A 336 -24.30 -12.83 -6.34
N LYS A 337 -24.98 -11.72 -6.03
CA LYS A 337 -24.75 -10.43 -6.70
C LYS A 337 -23.34 -9.91 -6.45
N ASP A 338 -22.83 -10.05 -5.22
CA ASP A 338 -21.48 -9.66 -4.85
C ASP A 338 -20.41 -10.55 -5.49
N ALA A 339 -20.66 -11.86 -5.62
CA ALA A 339 -19.76 -12.78 -6.31
C ALA A 339 -19.61 -12.42 -7.79
N LYS A 340 -20.73 -12.19 -8.50
CA LYS A 340 -20.71 -11.77 -9.91
C LYS A 340 -20.00 -10.42 -10.11
N ALA A 341 -20.22 -9.46 -9.22
CA ALA A 341 -19.56 -8.17 -9.26
C ALA A 341 -18.03 -8.29 -9.06
N ARG A 342 -17.59 -9.15 -8.13
CA ARG A 342 -16.16 -9.43 -7.92
C ARG A 342 -15.50 -10.11 -9.11
N THR A 343 -16.18 -11.03 -9.78
CA THR A 343 -15.66 -11.67 -11.00
C THR A 343 -15.50 -10.66 -12.13
N LYS A 344 -16.51 -9.80 -12.35
CA LYS A 344 -16.43 -8.70 -13.32
C LYS A 344 -15.25 -7.76 -13.01
N LEU A 345 -15.08 -7.40 -11.73
CA LEU A 345 -13.97 -6.55 -11.29
C LEU A 345 -12.59 -7.20 -11.52
N ARG A 346 -12.46 -8.52 -11.27
CA ARG A 346 -11.21 -9.26 -11.56
C ARG A 346 -10.90 -9.27 -13.06
N ALA A 347 -11.88 -9.52 -13.91
CA ALA A 347 -11.70 -9.48 -15.37
C ALA A 347 -11.26 -8.08 -15.82
N ARG A 348 -11.97 -7.04 -15.36
CA ARG A 348 -11.65 -5.65 -15.68
C ARG A 348 -10.26 -5.24 -15.21
N ARG A 349 -9.86 -5.68 -14.02
CA ARG A 349 -8.49 -5.48 -13.51
C ARG A 349 -7.44 -6.12 -14.43
N SER A 350 -7.69 -7.34 -14.93
CA SER A 350 -6.75 -8.01 -15.83
C SER A 350 -6.56 -7.24 -17.13
N GLU A 351 -7.66 -6.77 -17.73
CA GLU A 351 -7.63 -5.90 -18.92
C GLU A 351 -6.80 -4.64 -18.66
N LEU A 352 -7.10 -3.91 -17.57
CA LEU A 352 -6.41 -2.68 -17.21
C LEU A 352 -4.92 -2.90 -16.90
N ALA A 353 -4.56 -4.06 -16.32
CA ALA A 353 -3.17 -4.41 -16.12
C ALA A 353 -2.44 -4.57 -17.46
N GLN A 354 -3.03 -5.27 -18.43
CA GLN A 354 -2.44 -5.43 -19.77
C GLN A 354 -2.33 -4.09 -20.52
N GLU A 355 -3.36 -3.25 -20.44
CA GLU A 355 -3.32 -1.89 -20.99
C GLU A 355 -2.20 -1.06 -20.35
N ALA A 356 -2.05 -1.10 -19.01
CA ALA A 356 -1.01 -0.37 -18.30
C ALA A 356 0.39 -0.86 -18.70
N ILE A 357 0.58 -2.17 -18.75
CA ILE A 357 1.85 -2.80 -19.14
C ILE A 357 2.25 -2.36 -20.56
N ALA A 358 1.29 -2.30 -21.48
CA ALA A 358 1.53 -1.81 -22.84
C ALA A 358 1.80 -0.30 -22.86
N PHE A 359 0.96 0.51 -22.20
CA PHE A 359 1.05 1.97 -22.20
C PHE A 359 2.37 2.47 -21.59
N PHE A 360 2.82 1.88 -20.48
CA PHE A 360 4.05 2.26 -19.77
C PHE A 360 5.29 1.45 -20.19
N ALA A 361 5.18 0.62 -21.24
CA ALA A 361 6.26 -0.23 -21.74
C ALA A 361 6.90 -1.15 -20.67
N LYS A 362 6.08 -1.79 -19.83
CA LYS A 362 6.52 -2.63 -18.70
C LYS A 362 6.42 -4.14 -18.93
N ARG A 363 6.36 -4.60 -20.19
CA ARG A 363 6.11 -6.03 -20.53
C ARG A 363 7.15 -6.98 -19.93
N GLU A 364 8.43 -6.69 -20.12
CA GLU A 364 9.51 -7.55 -19.63
C GLU A 364 9.59 -7.53 -18.09
N GLU A 365 9.54 -6.36 -17.48
CA GLU A 365 9.52 -6.21 -16.02
C GLU A 365 8.33 -6.97 -15.41
N TYR A 366 7.15 -6.88 -16.04
CA TYR A 366 5.97 -7.63 -15.64
C TYR A 366 6.16 -9.14 -15.76
N ALA A 367 6.65 -9.64 -16.89
CA ALA A 367 6.89 -11.07 -17.08
C ALA A 367 7.84 -11.63 -16.01
N ASN A 368 8.97 -10.97 -15.79
CA ASN A 368 9.97 -11.37 -14.81
C ASN A 368 9.42 -11.33 -13.37
N LYS A 369 8.72 -10.24 -13.00
CA LYS A 369 8.11 -10.12 -11.66
C LYS A 369 6.99 -11.13 -11.44
N HIS A 370 6.13 -11.34 -12.44
CA HIS A 370 5.03 -12.28 -12.36
C HIS A 370 5.54 -13.72 -12.23
N GLU A 371 6.52 -14.12 -13.05
CA GLU A 371 7.14 -15.45 -12.94
C GLU A 371 7.78 -15.67 -11.57
N ALA A 372 8.58 -14.71 -11.09
CA ALA A 372 9.21 -14.78 -9.78
C ALA A 372 8.16 -14.86 -8.65
N LEU A 373 7.10 -14.05 -8.73
CA LEU A 373 6.03 -14.05 -7.73
C LEU A 373 5.30 -15.40 -7.73
N VAL A 374 4.83 -15.88 -8.88
CA VAL A 374 4.14 -17.17 -9.01
C VAL A 374 5.01 -18.30 -8.45
N ARG A 375 6.30 -18.33 -8.80
CA ARG A 375 7.25 -19.31 -8.25
C ARG A 375 7.34 -19.24 -6.73
N ASN A 376 7.49 -18.04 -6.17
CA ASN A 376 7.58 -17.83 -4.72
C ASN A 376 6.30 -18.25 -3.99
N VAL A 377 5.13 -17.95 -4.59
CA VAL A 377 3.83 -18.38 -4.10
C VAL A 377 3.75 -19.90 -4.09
N SER A 378 4.05 -20.56 -5.21
CA SER A 378 4.02 -22.01 -5.31
C SER A 378 4.96 -22.66 -4.29
N ASN A 379 6.18 -22.13 -4.15
CA ASN A 379 7.15 -22.60 -3.18
C ASN A 379 6.67 -22.49 -1.74
N ALA A 380 6.03 -21.37 -1.39
CA ALA A 380 5.51 -21.12 -0.05
C ALA A 380 4.33 -22.05 0.27
N ILE A 381 3.39 -22.24 -0.67
CA ILE A 381 2.27 -23.17 -0.50
C ILE A 381 2.80 -24.59 -0.34
N THR A 382 3.68 -25.06 -1.23
CA THR A 382 4.25 -26.41 -1.12
C THR A 382 4.98 -26.59 0.21
N SER A 383 5.78 -25.60 0.64
CA SER A 383 6.50 -25.68 1.92
C SER A 383 5.55 -25.86 3.11
N ASN A 384 4.39 -25.20 3.10
CA ASN A 384 3.36 -25.37 4.13
C ASN A 384 2.73 -26.77 4.10
N ILE A 385 2.47 -27.32 2.90
CA ILE A 385 1.96 -28.69 2.75
C ILE A 385 3.00 -29.71 3.25
N LEU A 386 4.27 -29.60 2.83
CA LEU A 386 5.36 -30.47 3.28
C LEU A 386 5.56 -30.39 4.78
N LYS A 387 5.43 -29.19 5.38
CA LYS A 387 5.50 -29.02 6.84
C LYS A 387 4.43 -29.82 7.56
N ASN A 388 3.20 -29.84 7.03
CA ASN A 388 2.11 -30.60 7.61
C ASN A 388 2.33 -32.11 7.49
N ILE A 389 2.86 -32.56 6.34
CA ILE A 389 3.27 -33.97 6.15
C ILE A 389 4.37 -34.35 7.13
N LEU A 390 5.41 -33.54 7.27
CA LEU A 390 6.51 -33.80 8.22
C LEU A 390 6.04 -33.87 9.68
N LYS A 391 5.04 -33.07 10.08
CA LYS A 391 4.43 -33.20 11.41
C LYS A 391 3.78 -34.57 11.61
N GLN A 392 3.05 -35.05 10.61
CA GLN A 392 2.39 -36.36 10.65
C GLN A 392 3.42 -37.50 10.68
N VAL A 393 4.41 -37.44 9.80
CA VAL A 393 5.46 -38.47 9.63
C VAL A 393 6.39 -38.54 10.85
N THR A 394 6.82 -37.40 11.38
CA THR A 394 7.83 -37.38 12.46
C THR A 394 7.23 -37.36 13.86
N GLY A 395 5.92 -37.09 13.98
CA GLY A 395 5.23 -36.83 15.25
C GLY A 395 5.71 -35.56 15.98
N LYS A 396 6.58 -34.75 15.36
CA LYS A 396 7.20 -33.57 15.98
C LYS A 396 6.43 -32.31 15.62
N ASN A 397 6.14 -31.49 16.64
CA ASN A 397 5.53 -30.15 16.48
C ASN A 397 6.53 -28.99 16.60
N ASP A 398 7.83 -29.28 16.63
CA ASP A 398 8.88 -28.26 16.72
C ASP A 398 9.07 -27.55 15.36
N ASN A 399 8.46 -26.38 15.22
CA ASN A 399 8.50 -25.58 14.00
C ASN A 399 9.93 -25.24 13.54
N LYS A 400 10.90 -25.10 14.44
CA LYS A 400 12.29 -24.78 14.08
C LYS A 400 12.94 -25.97 13.37
N LYS A 401 12.77 -27.18 13.91
CA LYS A 401 13.28 -28.42 13.33
C LYS A 401 12.59 -28.78 12.01
N LEU A 402 11.29 -28.56 11.92
CA LEU A 402 10.54 -28.78 10.67
C LEU A 402 11.04 -27.83 9.56
N ASN A 403 11.26 -26.56 9.89
CA ASN A 403 11.81 -25.59 8.94
C ASN A 403 13.26 -25.92 8.52
N GLU A 404 14.06 -26.57 9.37
CA GLU A 404 15.38 -27.11 8.99
C GLU A 404 15.28 -28.18 7.91
N ILE A 405 14.37 -29.14 8.08
CA ILE A 405 14.15 -30.19 7.08
C ILE A 405 13.59 -29.61 5.78
N ILE A 406 12.70 -28.62 5.84
CA ILE A 406 12.17 -27.95 4.64
C ILE A 406 13.28 -27.19 3.91
N ARG A 407 14.17 -26.50 4.62
CA ARG A 407 15.34 -25.84 4.00
C ARG A 407 16.28 -26.85 3.35
N ALA A 408 16.51 -27.98 4.00
CA ALA A 408 17.27 -29.09 3.43
C ALA A 408 16.60 -29.64 2.17
N PHE A 409 15.29 -29.89 2.22
CA PHE A 409 14.51 -30.38 1.07
C PHE A 409 14.66 -29.45 -0.12
N LYS A 410 14.36 -28.16 0.11
CA LYS A 410 14.48 -27.08 -0.86
C LYS A 410 15.85 -27.02 -1.56
N ARG A 411 16.92 -27.29 -0.80
CA ARG A 411 18.30 -27.19 -1.28
C ARG A 411 18.82 -28.48 -1.91
N PHE A 412 18.53 -29.64 -1.34
CA PHE A 412 19.20 -30.89 -1.70
C PHE A 412 18.33 -31.86 -2.49
N VAL A 413 17.03 -31.58 -2.66
CA VAL A 413 16.12 -32.50 -3.37
C VAL A 413 15.83 -32.01 -4.78
N ARG A 414 16.09 -32.89 -5.75
CA ARG A 414 15.70 -32.71 -7.16
C ARG A 414 14.33 -33.33 -7.40
N VAL A 415 13.48 -32.60 -8.12
CA VAL A 415 12.10 -32.99 -8.43
C VAL A 415 11.98 -33.30 -9.93
N HIS A 416 11.81 -34.59 -10.24
CA HIS A 416 11.54 -35.07 -11.60
C HIS A 416 10.08 -35.48 -11.74
N ILE A 417 9.39 -34.94 -12.75
CA ILE A 417 7.98 -35.23 -13.03
C ILE A 417 7.92 -35.86 -14.42
N SER A 418 7.39 -37.08 -14.49
CA SER A 418 7.19 -37.79 -15.77
C SER A 418 5.70 -38.02 -16.03
N ASN A 419 5.23 -37.64 -17.22
CA ASN A 419 3.87 -37.91 -17.68
C ASN A 419 3.91 -39.13 -18.61
N ARG A 420 3.19 -40.22 -18.30
CA ARG A 420 3.04 -41.33 -19.27
C ARG A 420 2.06 -40.91 -20.36
N GLN A 421 2.54 -40.54 -21.55
CA GLN A 421 1.71 -40.62 -22.75
C GLN A 421 1.54 -42.10 -23.11
N LEU A 422 0.29 -42.59 -23.17
CA LEU A 422 0.02 -43.86 -23.86
C LEU A 422 0.33 -43.67 -25.37
N PRO A 423 0.90 -44.69 -26.05
CA PRO A 423 1.22 -44.59 -27.46
C PRO A 423 -0.04 -44.50 -28.31
N ASP A 424 -0.06 -43.50 -29.20
CA ASP A 424 -1.07 -43.26 -30.23
C ASP A 424 -1.37 -44.52 -31.05
N LYS A 425 -2.67 -44.85 -31.15
CA LYS A 425 -3.20 -45.63 -32.28
C LYS A 425 -4.30 -44.82 -32.97
N ASN A 426 -3.87 -44.18 -34.07
CA ASN A 426 -4.61 -43.86 -35.29
C ASN A 426 -5.92 -43.04 -35.21
N ALA A 427 -5.75 -41.75 -35.54
CA ALA A 427 -6.36 -41.02 -36.67
C ALA A 427 -7.90 -40.94 -36.87
N GLN A 428 -8.34 -39.67 -36.90
CA GLN A 428 -9.25 -39.02 -37.87
C GLN A 428 -10.73 -38.84 -37.49
N LYS A 429 -11.13 -37.62 -37.05
CA LYS A 429 -11.89 -36.59 -37.84
C LYS A 429 -12.47 -35.46 -36.97
N ASP A 430 -12.24 -34.24 -37.46
CA ASP A 430 -13.08 -33.02 -37.50
C ASP A 430 -13.83 -32.42 -36.29
N SER A 431 -13.59 -31.11 -36.17
CA SER A 431 -14.51 -30.00 -35.88
C SER A 431 -14.61 -29.42 -34.45
N ILE A 432 -14.21 -28.15 -34.42
CA ILE A 432 -14.62 -27.01 -33.59
C ILE A 432 -15.93 -27.24 -32.80
N ALA A 433 -15.86 -27.15 -31.47
CA ALA A 433 -16.91 -26.60 -30.61
C ALA A 433 -16.40 -26.34 -29.17
N VAL A 434 -16.74 -25.15 -28.67
CA VAL A 434 -16.78 -24.74 -27.26
C VAL A 434 -17.50 -25.79 -26.40
N LEU A 435 -16.96 -26.12 -25.21
CA LEU A 435 -17.63 -26.63 -23.99
C LEU A 435 -16.51 -26.88 -22.94
N ALA A 436 -16.43 -26.14 -21.83
CA ALA A 436 -17.17 -26.40 -20.59
C ALA A 436 -17.05 -27.86 -20.12
N GLY A 437 -16.40 -28.06 -18.97
CA GLY A 437 -16.45 -29.28 -18.17
C GLY A 437 -15.85 -30.52 -18.85
N ARG A 438 -14.54 -30.71 -18.72
CA ARG A 438 -13.97 -32.05 -18.71
C ARG A 438 -13.17 -32.23 -17.43
N ASP A 439 -13.68 -33.17 -16.65
CA ASP A 439 -12.94 -33.95 -15.67
C ASP A 439 -11.85 -34.69 -16.47
N GLU A 440 -10.67 -34.08 -16.58
CA GLU A 440 -9.51 -34.72 -17.20
C GLU A 440 -8.94 -35.72 -16.20
N GLY A 441 -8.97 -36.99 -16.60
CA GLY A 441 -8.75 -38.14 -15.73
C GLY A 441 -7.43 -38.14 -14.98
N GLU A 442 -7.34 -39.05 -14.01
CA GLU A 442 -6.14 -39.45 -13.29
C GLU A 442 -5.04 -39.90 -14.28
N GLY A 443 -4.38 -38.93 -14.92
CA GLY A 443 -3.12 -39.14 -15.60
C GLY A 443 -2.11 -39.53 -14.54
N ASN A 444 -1.56 -40.74 -14.67
CA ASN A 444 -0.56 -41.35 -13.80
C ASN A 444 0.74 -40.50 -13.81
N THR A 445 0.69 -39.36 -13.11
CA THR A 445 1.80 -38.43 -12.96
C THR A 445 2.72 -39.02 -11.92
N ARG A 446 3.92 -39.44 -12.32
CA ARG A 446 4.89 -40.03 -11.39
C ARG A 446 5.89 -38.96 -10.96
N VAL A 447 5.96 -38.71 -9.66
CA VAL A 447 6.97 -37.85 -9.03
C VAL A 447 8.15 -38.71 -8.56
N ILE A 448 9.36 -38.32 -8.94
CA ILE A 448 10.61 -38.94 -8.47
C ILE A 448 11.43 -37.87 -7.75
N LEU A 449 11.84 -38.17 -6.52
CA LEU A 449 12.61 -37.29 -5.65
C LEU A 449 14.01 -37.89 -5.41
N GLU A 450 15.04 -37.10 -5.66
CA GLU A 450 16.44 -37.54 -5.53
C GLU A 450 17.24 -36.56 -4.68
N ILE A 451 18.06 -37.08 -3.77
CA ILE A 451 18.98 -36.27 -2.96
C ILE A 451 20.25 -36.01 -3.77
N SER A 452 20.68 -34.76 -3.83
CA SER A 452 21.89 -34.30 -4.48
C SER A 452 22.78 -33.58 -3.46
N GLU A 453 24.01 -34.06 -3.27
CA GLU A 453 24.95 -33.54 -2.28
C GLU A 453 25.48 -32.14 -2.62
N GLU A 454 25.57 -31.80 -3.90
CA GLU A 454 26.08 -30.51 -4.39
C GLU A 454 25.12 -29.34 -4.09
N GLY A 455 23.85 -29.65 -3.81
CA GLY A 455 22.78 -28.68 -3.56
C GLY A 455 22.38 -27.88 -4.80
N HIS A 456 21.16 -27.35 -4.80
CA HIS A 456 20.65 -26.48 -5.85
C HIS A 456 21.22 -25.06 -5.70
N PRO A 457 21.75 -24.44 -6.77
CA PRO A 457 22.26 -23.07 -6.71
C PRO A 457 21.16 -22.07 -6.31
N ASP A 458 19.96 -22.23 -6.88
CA ASP A 458 18.73 -21.60 -6.39
C ASP A 458 18.03 -22.50 -5.36
N THR A 459 18.10 -22.15 -4.09
CA THR A 459 17.51 -22.92 -3.00
C THR A 459 15.99 -23.08 -3.08
N GLU A 460 15.28 -22.39 -3.98
CA GLU A 460 13.83 -22.45 -4.06
C GLU A 460 13.31 -22.97 -5.40
N SER A 461 14.17 -23.35 -6.35
CA SER A 461 13.75 -23.51 -7.75
C SER A 461 12.81 -24.69 -8.04
N GLU A 462 12.84 -25.77 -7.24
CA GLU A 462 12.19 -27.03 -7.65
C GLU A 462 11.00 -27.45 -6.77
N VAL A 463 10.91 -26.97 -5.52
CA VAL A 463 9.87 -27.42 -4.58
C VAL A 463 8.46 -27.05 -5.06
N GLY A 464 8.29 -25.88 -5.70
CA GLY A 464 7.02 -25.44 -6.28
C GLY A 464 6.50 -26.36 -7.39
N LYS A 465 7.37 -27.13 -8.05
CA LYS A 465 6.97 -28.08 -9.12
C LYS A 465 6.07 -29.19 -8.59
N LEU A 466 6.11 -29.49 -7.29
CA LEU A 466 5.25 -30.49 -6.67
C LEU A 466 3.80 -30.04 -6.51
N LEU A 467 3.52 -28.75 -6.66
CA LEU A 467 2.21 -28.19 -6.41
C LEU A 467 1.22 -28.56 -7.50
N LYS A 468 0.07 -29.09 -7.09
CA LYS A 468 -1.10 -29.33 -7.94
C LYS A 468 -2.19 -28.35 -7.55
N GLU A 469 -2.67 -27.58 -8.52
CA GLU A 469 -3.85 -26.74 -8.38
C GLU A 469 -5.10 -27.51 -8.80
N ARG A 470 -6.20 -27.40 -8.03
CA ARG A 470 -7.53 -27.90 -8.41
C ARG A 470 -8.57 -26.81 -8.19
N GLN A 471 -9.34 -26.50 -9.22
CA GLN A 471 -10.52 -25.65 -9.10
C GLN A 471 -11.65 -26.47 -8.49
N VAL A 472 -12.18 -26.02 -7.34
CA VAL A 472 -13.28 -26.66 -6.63
C VAL A 472 -14.37 -25.65 -6.42
N THR A 473 -15.60 -25.99 -6.81
CA THR A 473 -16.75 -25.14 -6.51
C THR A 473 -17.20 -25.41 -5.07
N ASP A 474 -17.24 -24.38 -4.22
CA ASP A 474 -17.77 -24.50 -2.86
C ASP A 474 -19.29 -24.74 -2.86
N GLY A 475 -19.85 -25.06 -1.68
CA GLY A 475 -21.29 -25.29 -1.52
C GLY A 475 -22.17 -24.07 -1.82
N GLU A 476 -21.58 -22.89 -2.03
CA GLU A 476 -22.25 -21.64 -2.43
C GLU A 476 -22.09 -21.32 -3.93
N GLY A 477 -21.47 -22.22 -4.71
CA GLY A 477 -21.28 -22.04 -6.15
C GLY A 477 -20.06 -21.16 -6.51
N ARG A 478 -19.17 -20.85 -5.56
CA ARG A 478 -17.97 -20.05 -5.80
C ARG A 478 -16.81 -20.96 -6.18
N ALA A 479 -16.08 -20.60 -7.23
CA ALA A 479 -14.83 -21.27 -7.56
C ALA A 479 -13.77 -20.95 -6.51
N GLU A 480 -13.28 -21.98 -5.82
CA GLU A 480 -12.17 -21.94 -4.88
C GLU A 480 -11.01 -22.76 -5.44
N THR A 481 -9.83 -22.15 -5.50
CA THR A 481 -8.61 -22.88 -5.80
C THR A 481 -8.15 -23.68 -4.57
N LYS A 482 -8.11 -25.01 -4.68
CA LYS A 482 -7.46 -25.89 -3.71
C LYS A 482 -6.08 -26.32 -4.19
N TYR A 483 -5.15 -26.42 -3.25
CA TYR A 483 -3.77 -26.81 -3.50
C TYR A 483 -3.45 -28.15 -2.85
N ASP A 484 -2.78 -29.02 -3.60
CA ASP A 484 -2.34 -30.35 -3.16
C ASP A 484 -0.98 -30.68 -3.79
N LEU A 485 -0.43 -31.85 -3.53
CA LEU A 485 0.77 -32.35 -4.23
C LEU A 485 0.38 -33.17 -5.46
N LEU A 486 1.23 -33.16 -6.51
CA LEU A 486 1.03 -33.95 -7.73
C LEU A 486 0.95 -35.46 -7.45
N ASP A 487 1.73 -35.97 -6.49
CA ASP A 487 1.70 -37.36 -6.01
C ASP A 487 1.94 -37.37 -4.49
N ARG A 488 0.86 -37.12 -3.74
CA ARG A 488 0.95 -36.91 -2.29
C ARG A 488 1.50 -38.14 -1.56
N ASP A 489 1.11 -39.33 -1.99
CA ASP A 489 1.50 -40.58 -1.34
C ASP A 489 2.97 -40.88 -1.59
N ALA A 490 3.47 -40.71 -2.82
CA ALA A 490 4.90 -40.88 -3.10
C ALA A 490 5.75 -39.86 -2.34
N VAL A 491 5.36 -38.59 -2.31
CA VAL A 491 6.09 -37.56 -1.55
C VAL A 491 6.08 -37.85 -0.05
N THR A 492 4.94 -38.30 0.49
CA THR A 492 4.81 -38.65 1.91
C THR A 492 5.67 -39.85 2.27
N GLY A 493 5.62 -40.92 1.47
CA GLY A 493 6.43 -42.12 1.67
C GLY A 493 7.93 -41.82 1.55
N TRP A 494 8.32 -40.99 0.58
CA TRP A 494 9.71 -40.58 0.43
C TRP A 494 10.20 -39.73 1.61
N LEU A 495 9.39 -38.77 2.09
CA LEU A 495 9.76 -37.98 3.27
C LEU A 495 9.88 -38.85 4.52
N ALA A 496 9.03 -39.87 4.69
CA ALA A 496 9.12 -40.81 5.79
C ALA A 496 10.45 -41.59 5.82
N GLN A 497 11.00 -41.89 4.64
CA GLN A 497 12.26 -42.61 4.51
C GLN A 497 13.49 -41.70 4.64
N ASN A 498 13.41 -40.45 4.18
CA ASN A 498 14.60 -39.62 3.92
C ASN A 498 14.74 -38.36 4.81
N TRP A 499 13.79 -38.06 5.70
CA TRP A 499 13.83 -36.82 6.50
C TRP A 499 15.05 -36.74 7.45
N GLU A 500 15.56 -37.87 7.94
CA GLU A 500 16.75 -37.90 8.82
C GLU A 500 18.03 -37.54 8.07
N GLU A 501 18.17 -38.04 6.84
CA GLU A 501 19.28 -37.72 5.95
C GLU A 501 19.29 -36.24 5.57
N LEU A 502 18.13 -35.68 5.18
CA LEU A 502 17.98 -34.25 4.92
C LEU A 502 18.39 -33.39 6.12
N LYS A 503 18.00 -33.81 7.33
CA LYS A 503 18.39 -33.13 8.56
C LYS A 503 19.89 -33.21 8.83
N ALA A 504 20.55 -34.32 8.47
CA ALA A 504 21.99 -34.47 8.60
C ALA A 504 22.73 -33.53 7.64
N LEU A 505 22.30 -33.45 6.38
CA LEU A 505 22.88 -32.56 5.36
C LEU A 505 22.82 -31.08 5.77
N GLU A 506 21.68 -30.60 6.27
CA GLU A 506 21.54 -29.22 6.76
C GLU A 506 22.44 -28.92 7.96
N ARG A 507 22.66 -29.91 8.83
CA ARG A 507 23.55 -29.78 10.00
C ARG A 507 25.03 -29.77 9.61
N GLN A 508 25.43 -30.63 8.68
CA GLN A 508 26.78 -30.67 8.14
C GLN A 508 27.16 -29.32 7.52
N LYS A 509 26.25 -28.74 6.73
CA LYS A 509 26.45 -27.42 6.14
C LYS A 509 26.65 -26.31 7.19
N ARG A 510 25.82 -26.30 8.24
CA ARG A 510 25.97 -25.30 9.33
C ARG A 510 27.34 -25.40 9.98
N LYS A 511 27.84 -26.62 10.20
CA LYS A 511 29.17 -26.84 10.77
C LYS A 511 30.27 -26.31 9.85
N THR A 512 30.23 -26.63 8.55
CA THR A 512 31.20 -26.13 7.57
C THR A 512 31.17 -24.61 7.39
N ALA A 513 30.00 -23.96 7.53
CA ALA A 513 29.89 -22.51 7.47
C ALA A 513 30.50 -21.83 8.72
N THR A 514 30.24 -22.38 9.92
CA THR A 514 30.86 -21.89 11.16
C THR A 514 32.38 -22.06 11.15
N ASP A 515 32.88 -23.18 10.60
CA ASP A 515 34.32 -23.44 10.49
C ASP A 515 35.00 -22.51 9.47
N ALA A 516 34.29 -22.10 8.41
CA ALA A 516 34.76 -21.12 7.43
C ALA A 516 34.79 -19.68 7.98
N ASP A 517 33.76 -19.25 8.70
CA ASP A 517 33.73 -17.93 9.36
C ASP A 517 34.79 -17.83 10.46
N GLY A 518 35.00 -18.91 11.22
CA GLY A 518 36.07 -18.98 12.24
C GLY A 518 37.48 -18.86 11.64
N ARG A 519 37.74 -19.51 10.49
CA ARG A 519 39.01 -19.33 9.76
C ARG A 519 39.19 -17.94 9.18
N THR A 520 38.11 -17.31 8.71
CA THR A 520 38.15 -15.98 8.10
C THR A 520 38.45 -14.89 9.15
N GLN A 521 37.89 -15.02 10.36
CA GLN A 521 38.23 -14.14 11.49
C GLN A 521 39.64 -14.35 12.02
N GLN A 522 40.16 -15.57 11.95
CA GLN A 522 41.53 -15.88 12.38
C GLN A 522 42.58 -15.37 11.38
N SER A 523 42.24 -15.29 10.09
CA SER A 523 43.10 -14.71 9.04
C SER A 523 43.08 -13.18 8.94
N SER A 524 42.20 -12.49 9.69
CA SER A 524 42.16 -11.01 9.73
C SER A 524 42.86 -10.42 10.97
N LEU A 525 43.48 -11.29 11.78
CA LEU A 525 44.21 -10.94 12.99
C LEU A 525 45.71 -11.27 12.91
N ASP A 526 46.17 -11.76 11.75
CA ASP A 526 47.56 -11.83 11.32
C ASP A 526 47.79 -10.78 10.21
#